data_AF-K1S4A1-F1
#
_entry.id   AF-K1S4A1-F1
#
_cell.length_a   1.000
_cell.length_b   1.000
_cell.length_c   1.000
_cell.angle_alpha   90.00
_cell.angle_beta   90.00
_cell.angle_gamma   90.00
#
_symmetry.space_group_name_H-M   'P 1'
#
loop_
_entity.id
_entity.type
_entity.pdbx_description
1 polymer ?
#
loop_
_entity_poly.entity_id
_entity_poly.type
_entity_poly.pdbx_seq_one_letter_code
_entity_poly.pdbx_strand_id
1 'polypeptide(L)' 'MSSTTEARVAVITGGSSGIGLHAARALRGRGLNVYELSRRAENAEPGVTHLQADVTDEAQV' A
#
# COMPACT_ATOMS: atom_id res chain seq x y z
N MET A 1 -12.73 19.62 9.38
CA MET A 1 -12.96 19.14 7.99
C MET A 1 -11.61 19.10 7.30
N SER A 2 -11.16 17.96 6.80
CA SER A 2 -9.88 17.89 6.07
C SER A 2 -10.09 18.36 4.64
N SER A 3 -9.26 19.30 4.21
CA SER A 3 -9.22 19.92 2.88
C SER A 3 -9.35 18.87 1.76
N THR A 4 -10.20 19.13 0.79
CA THR A 4 -10.43 18.31 -0.42
C THR A 4 -9.31 18.40 -1.46
N THR A 5 -8.26 19.18 -1.18
CA THR A 5 -7.17 19.46 -2.14
C THR A 5 -5.93 18.58 -1.94
N GLU A 6 -5.77 17.93 -0.79
CA GLU A 6 -4.62 17.05 -0.54
C GLU A 6 -4.96 15.61 -0.88
N ALA A 7 -4.32 15.05 -1.92
CA ALA A 7 -4.42 13.63 -2.24
C ALA A 7 -3.95 12.81 -1.03
N ARG A 8 -4.87 12.05 -0.42
CA ARG A 8 -4.54 11.25 0.76
C ARG A 8 -3.87 9.95 0.32
N VAL A 9 -2.62 9.78 0.73
CA VAL A 9 -1.81 8.60 0.42
C VAL A 9 -1.78 7.66 1.62
N ALA A 10 -1.86 6.36 1.36
CA ALA A 10 -1.56 5.32 2.34
C ALA A 10 -0.42 4.44 1.82
N VAL A 11 0.55 4.17 2.69
CA VAL A 11 1.68 3.27 2.44
C VAL A 11 1.56 2.10 3.41
N ILE A 12 1.61 0.87 2.88
CA ILE A 12 1.38 -0.36 3.66
C ILE A 12 2.55 -1.32 3.44
N THR A 13 3.29 -1.65 4.49
CA THR A 13 4.25 -2.77 4.45
C THR A 13 3.51 -4.11 4.60
N GLY A 14 3.89 -5.11 3.81
CA GLY A 14 3.23 -6.43 3.81
C GLY A 14 1.84 -6.43 3.16
N GLY A 15 1.58 -5.55 2.19
CA GLY A 15 0.24 -5.37 1.61
C GLY A 15 -0.15 -6.34 0.48
N SER A 16 0.74 -7.23 0.03
CA SER A 16 0.44 -8.21 -1.04
C SER A 16 -0.47 -9.37 -0.62
N SER A 17 -0.72 -9.58 0.68
CA SER A 17 -1.61 -10.65 1.15
C SER A 17 -2.18 -10.39 2.55
N GLY A 18 -3.08 -11.28 3.00
CA GLY A 18 -3.58 -11.30 4.37
C GLY A 18 -4.17 -9.96 4.84
N ILE A 19 -3.84 -9.57 6.07
CA ILE A 19 -4.35 -8.35 6.70
C ILE A 19 -3.95 -7.10 5.90
N GLY A 20 -2.71 -7.05 5.40
CA GLY A 20 -2.21 -5.92 4.63
C GLY A 20 -3.01 -5.68 3.35
N LEU A 21 -3.35 -6.74 2.61
CA LEU A 21 -4.19 -6.66 1.42
C LEU A 21 -5.62 -6.17 1.73
N HIS A 22 -6.22 -6.68 2.81
CA HIS A 22 -7.54 -6.21 3.24
C HIS A 22 -7.54 -4.74 3.68
N ALA A 23 -6.46 -4.30 4.35
CA ALA A 23 -6.26 -2.89 4.69
C ALA A 23 -6.12 -2.03 3.42
N ALA A 24 -5.34 -2.48 2.44
CA ALA A 24 -5.15 -1.79 1.16
C ALA A 24 -6.48 -1.59 0.42
N ARG A 25 -7.29 -2.64 0.33
CA ARG A 25 -8.65 -2.58 -0.24
C ARG A 25 -9.56 -1.59 0.49
N ALA A 26 -9.55 -1.61 1.82
CA ALA A 26 -10.38 -0.73 2.63
C ALA A 26 -9.97 0.75 2.47
N LEU A 27 -8.66 1.04 2.42
CA LEU A 27 -8.15 2.40 2.25
C LEU A 27 -8.39 2.93 0.83
N ARG A 28 -8.18 2.10 -0.20
CA ARG A 28 -8.56 2.43 -1.57
C ARG A 28 -10.06 2.72 -1.68
N GLY A 29 -10.92 1.91 -1.03
CA GLY A 29 -12.36 2.13 -0.97
C GLY A 29 -12.79 3.46 -0.33
N ARG A 30 -11.90 4.09 0.45
CA ARG A 30 -12.09 5.43 1.03
C ARG A 30 -11.54 6.56 0.15
N GLY A 31 -11.09 6.23 -1.07
CA GLY A 31 -10.56 7.20 -2.04
C GLY A 31 -9.09 7.57 -1.83
N LEU A 32 -8.32 6.76 -1.10
CA LEU A 32 -6.88 7.00 -0.95
C LEU A 32 -6.09 6.41 -2.12
N ASN A 33 -4.97 7.06 -2.46
CA ASN A 33 -3.94 6.47 -3.29
C ASN A 33 -3.13 5.50 -2.42
N VAL A 34 -3.11 4.22 -2.78
CA VAL A 34 -2.51 3.17 -1.94
C VAL A 34 -1.27 2.60 -2.61
N TYR A 35 -0.17 2.61 -1.87
CA TYR A 35 1.06 1.91 -2.18
C TYR A 35 1.23 0.77 -1.19
N GLU A 36 1.65 -0.39 -1.66
CA GLU A 36 2.05 -1.48 -0.80
C GLU A 36 3.48 -1.90 -1.07
N LEU A 37 4.22 -2.16 0.01
CA LEU A 37 5.60 -2.60 -0.02
C LEU A 37 5.65 -4.07 0.42
N SER A 38 6.21 -4.93 -0.41
CA SER A 38 6.47 -6.31 -0.04
C SER A 38 7.55 -6.95 -0.90
N ARG A 39 8.09 -8.09 -0.45
CA ARG A 39 9.24 -8.74 -1.11
C ARG A 39 8.91 -9.31 -2.49
N ARG A 40 7.64 -9.62 -2.75
CA ARG A 40 7.19 -10.32 -3.96
C ARG A 40 5.90 -9.68 -4.46
N ALA A 41 5.81 -9.49 -5.77
CA ALA A 41 4.61 -9.02 -6.46
C ALA A 41 3.60 -10.16 -6.67
N GLU A 42 3.21 -10.84 -5.59
CA GLU A 42 2.18 -11.88 -5.65
C GLU A 42 0.79 -11.23 -5.62
N ASN A 43 -0.10 -11.62 -6.54
CA ASN A 43 -1.51 -11.19 -6.57
C ASN A 43 -1.72 -9.67 -6.63
N ALA A 44 -1.18 -9.02 -7.68
CA ALA A 44 -1.37 -7.59 -7.91
C ALA A 44 -2.85 -7.18 -7.73
N GLU A 45 -3.09 -6.29 -6.77
CA GLU A 45 -4.43 -5.79 -6.46
C GLU A 45 -4.73 -4.57 -7.34
N PRO A 46 -5.81 -4.59 -8.14
CA PRO A 46 -6.17 -3.45 -8.97
C PRO A 46 -6.31 -2.15 -8.16
N GLY A 47 -5.64 -1.09 -8.61
CA GLY A 47 -5.67 0.21 -7.94
C GLY A 47 -4.81 0.31 -6.67
N VAL A 48 -3.95 -0.68 -6.41
CA VAL A 48 -2.88 -0.60 -5.41
C VAL A 48 -1.55 -0.70 -6.13
N THR A 49 -0.63 0.24 -5.88
CA THR A 49 0.70 0.21 -6.49
C THR A 49 1.64 -0.62 -5.64
N HIS A 50 2.13 -1.74 -6.20
CA HIS A 50 3.18 -2.54 -5.58
C HIS A 50 4.55 -1.89 -5.74
N LEU A 51 5.31 -1.83 -4.65
CA LEU A 51 6.72 -1.47 -4.60
C LEU A 51 7.48 -2.64 -3.97
N GLN A 52 8.47 -3.17 -4.67
CA GLN A 52 9.26 -4.25 -4.11
C GLN A 52 10.16 -3.70 -3.00
N ALA A 53 10.07 -4.28 -1.80
CA ALA A 53 10.94 -3.95 -0.68
C ALA A 53 11.04 -5.11 0.31
N ASP A 54 12.20 -5.25 0.92
CA ASP A 54 12.41 -6.07 2.11
C ASP A 54 12.60 -5.16 3.32
N VAL A 55 11.60 -5.11 4.21
CA VAL A 55 11.64 -4.28 5.43
C VAL A 55 12.71 -4.71 6.43
N THR A 56 13.35 -5.86 6.21
CA THR A 56 14.47 -6.35 7.04
C THR A 56 15.84 -5.94 6.50
N ASP A 57 15.91 -5.34 5.31
CA ASP A 57 17.15 -4.85 4.70
C ASP A 57 17.28 -3.33 4.88
N GLU A 58 18.08 -2.92 5.87
CA GLU A 58 18.33 -1.51 6.19
C GLU A 58 19.07 -0.75 5.08
N ALA A 59 19.66 -1.43 4.09
CA ALA A 59 20.28 -0.78 2.94
C ALA A 59 19.25 -0.26 1.92
N GLN A 60 17.97 -0.60 2.07
CA GLN A 60 16.86 -0.22 1.17
C GLN A 60 16.08 1.02 1.62
N VAL A 61 16.65 1.80 2.55
CA VAL A 61 16.07 3.06 3.08
C VAL A 61 16.27 4.24 2.12
#